data_AF-A0A661XWL4-F1
#
_entry.id   AF-A0A661XWL4-F1
#
_cell.length_a   1.000
_cell.length_b   1.000
_cell.length_c   1.000
_cell.angle_alpha   90.00
_cell.angle_beta   90.00
_cell.angle_gamma   90.00
#
_symmetry.space_group_name_H-M   'P 1'
#
loop_
_entity.id
_entity.type
_entity.pdbx_description
1 polymer ?
#
loop_
_entity_poly.entity_id
_entity_poly.type
_entity_poly.pdbx_seq_one_letter_code
_entity_poly.pdbx_strand_id
1 'polypeptide(L)'
;MATTKHSGFEKLAEETKLYPQEQLAAISTRRQSLFIGIPKEVSLEENRISLTPEAVSLVVKNGHQIWIETGAGEKSNFSDKEYNDAGARIIPSAKEVYTANIILKIEPPTDEEISYLKPNQFLISALNLVSKGKSYFEKLIEKKVVAIAYE
;
A
#
# COMPACT_ATOMS: atom_id res chain seq x y z
N MET A 1 64.18 35.17 -23.95
CA MET A 1 63.24 34.01 -23.97
C MET A 1 62.66 33.89 -22.57
N ALA A 2 61.37 34.20 -22.42
CA ALA A 2 60.71 34.30 -21.12
C ALA A 2 60.43 32.91 -20.54
N THR A 3 60.87 32.68 -19.30
CA THR A 3 60.61 31.48 -18.52
C THR A 3 59.18 31.51 -17.99
N THR A 4 58.33 30.65 -18.54
CA THR A 4 56.96 30.43 -18.08
C THR A 4 56.99 29.83 -16.68
N LYS A 5 56.66 30.64 -15.67
CA LYS A 5 56.45 30.17 -14.29
C LYS A 5 55.19 29.32 -14.27
N HIS A 6 55.33 27.99 -14.26
CA HIS A 6 54.23 27.08 -13.94
C HIS A 6 53.74 27.40 -12.53
N SER A 7 52.52 27.93 -12.44
CA SER A 7 51.96 28.39 -11.17
C SER A 7 51.69 27.18 -10.28
N GLY A 8 52.03 27.27 -8.99
CA GLY A 8 51.81 26.17 -8.02
C GLY A 8 50.36 25.68 -7.94
N PHE A 9 49.41 26.46 -8.47
CA PHE A 9 48.00 26.10 -8.60
C PHE A 9 47.76 24.94 -9.57
N GLU A 10 48.58 24.76 -10.61
CA GLU A 10 48.46 23.65 -11.56
C GLU A 10 48.79 22.31 -10.89
N LYS A 11 49.83 22.30 -10.04
CA LYS A 11 50.22 21.12 -9.24
C LYS A 11 49.18 20.75 -8.19
N LEU A 12 48.65 21.75 -7.48
CA LEU A 12 47.55 21.53 -6.53
C LEU A 12 46.30 20.98 -7.23
N ALA A 13 45.97 21.48 -8.42
CA ALA A 13 44.85 20.97 -9.21
C ALA A 13 45.08 19.51 -9.67
N GLU A 14 46.31 19.13 -10.05
CA GLU A 14 46.68 17.74 -10.36
C GLU A 14 46.61 16.81 -9.14
N GLU A 15 47.13 17.24 -8.00
CA GLU A 15 47.02 16.49 -6.74
C GLU A 15 45.56 16.30 -6.34
N THR A 16 44.70 17.30 -6.59
CA THR A 16 43.27 17.18 -6.26
C THR A 16 42.47 16.20 -7.12
N LYS A 17 42.97 15.82 -8.31
CA LYS A 17 42.32 14.81 -9.17
C LYS A 17 42.40 13.39 -8.60
N LEU A 18 43.32 13.13 -7.67
CA LEU A 18 43.53 11.82 -7.06
C LEU A 18 42.73 11.64 -5.76
N TYR A 19 42.06 12.67 -5.26
CA TYR A 19 41.20 12.53 -4.08
C TYR A 19 39.88 11.86 -4.44
N PRO A 20 39.44 10.85 -3.66
CA PRO A 20 38.12 10.26 -3.80
C PRO A 20 37.06 11.35 -3.68
N GLN A 21 36.22 11.49 -4.71
CA GLN A 21 35.06 12.37 -4.67
C GLN A 21 33.91 11.64 -3.96
N GLU A 22 33.14 12.36 -3.17
CA GLU A 22 31.90 11.82 -2.61
C GLU A 22 30.93 11.51 -3.75
N GLN A 23 30.53 10.25 -3.89
CA GLN A 23 29.53 9.82 -4.85
C GLN A 23 28.24 9.49 -4.10
N LEU A 24 27.12 10.09 -4.52
CA LEU A 24 25.81 9.75 -3.99
C LEU A 24 25.52 8.27 -4.28
N ALA A 25 25.11 7.53 -3.25
CA ALA A 25 24.68 6.15 -3.42
C ALA A 25 23.50 6.10 -4.42
N ALA A 26 23.55 5.14 -5.36
CA ALA A 26 22.46 4.93 -6.30
C ALA A 26 21.21 4.50 -5.52
N ILE A 27 20.28 5.43 -5.30
CA ILE A 27 18.99 5.12 -4.70
C ILE A 27 18.15 4.50 -5.80
N SER A 28 17.84 3.21 -5.70
CA SER A 28 16.81 2.59 -6.52
C SER A 28 15.49 3.27 -6.18
N THR A 29 14.99 4.13 -7.07
CA THR A 29 13.60 4.59 -7.07
C THR A 29 12.70 3.45 -7.52
N ARG A 30 12.68 2.34 -6.77
CA ARG A 30 11.61 1.36 -6.92
C ARG A 30 10.35 2.04 -6.41
N ARG A 31 9.59 2.65 -7.31
CA ARG A 31 8.17 2.93 -7.07
C ARG A 31 7.51 1.58 -6.87
N GLN A 32 7.39 1.16 -5.62
CA GLN A 32 6.64 -0.03 -5.29
C GLN A 32 5.17 0.30 -5.51
N SER A 33 4.59 -0.26 -6.58
CA SER A 33 3.16 -0.24 -6.79
C SER A 33 2.50 -1.10 -5.71
N LEU A 34 1.77 -0.48 -4.80
CA LEU A 34 0.93 -1.20 -3.86
C LEU A 34 -0.27 -1.79 -4.59
N PHE A 35 -0.68 -2.99 -4.21
CA PHE A 35 -1.92 -3.60 -4.67
C PHE A 35 -2.86 -3.78 -3.47
N ILE A 36 -3.94 -3.00 -3.48
CA ILE A 36 -4.90 -2.85 -2.37
C ILE A 36 -6.25 -3.42 -2.79
N GLY A 37 -6.85 -4.22 -1.92
CA GLY A 37 -8.20 -4.76 -2.05
C GLY A 37 -9.13 -4.17 -1.00
N ILE A 38 -10.32 -3.72 -1.43
CA ILE A 38 -11.39 -3.20 -0.56
C ILE A 38 -12.63 -4.09 -0.75
N PRO A 39 -12.83 -5.09 0.11
CA PRO A 39 -14.02 -5.94 0.04
C PRO A 39 -15.26 -5.20 0.53
N LYS A 40 -16.43 -5.71 0.20
CA LYS A 40 -17.71 -5.22 0.72
C LYS A 40 -17.83 -5.60 2.19
N GLU A 41 -18.37 -4.70 3.01
CA GLU A 41 -18.63 -5.01 4.41
C GLU A 41 -19.82 -5.96 4.55
N VAL A 42 -19.65 -6.98 5.41
CA VAL A 42 -20.63 -8.05 5.62
C VAL A 42 -21.70 -7.65 6.64
N SER A 43 -21.33 -6.82 7.63
CA SER A 43 -22.27 -6.35 8.64
C SER A 43 -23.37 -5.49 8.01
N LEU A 44 -24.61 -5.76 8.43
CA LEU A 44 -25.76 -4.97 8.01
C LEU A 44 -25.73 -3.56 8.61
N GLU A 45 -25.13 -3.40 9.79
CA GLU A 45 -25.06 -2.14 10.54
C GLU A 45 -23.88 -1.25 10.11
N GLU A 46 -22.90 -1.81 9.39
CA GLU A 46 -21.80 -1.05 8.81
C GLU A 46 -22.19 -0.46 7.45
N ASN A 47 -22.09 0.87 7.35
CA ASN A 47 -22.43 1.63 6.15
C ASN A 47 -21.23 2.36 5.55
N ARG A 48 -20.07 2.38 6.23
CA ARG A 48 -18.85 3.05 5.78
C ARG A 48 -18.07 2.19 4.80
N ILE A 49 -17.17 2.85 4.07
CA ILE A 49 -16.18 2.25 3.19
C ILE A 49 -14.80 2.85 3.49
N SER A 50 -13.74 2.06 3.34
CA SER A 50 -12.41 2.46 3.76
C SER A 50 -11.79 3.60 2.96
N LEU A 51 -12.11 3.73 1.68
CA LEU A 51 -11.66 4.85 0.83
C LEU A 51 -12.84 5.40 0.03
N THR A 52 -12.96 6.73 -0.01
CA THR A 52 -13.87 7.42 -0.92
C THR A 52 -13.31 7.39 -2.36
N PRO A 53 -14.13 7.61 -3.40
CA PRO A 53 -13.65 7.70 -4.78
C PRO A 53 -12.53 8.74 -4.97
N GLU A 54 -12.54 9.86 -4.24
CA GLU A 54 -11.48 10.88 -4.30
C GLU A 54 -10.14 10.33 -3.77
N ALA A 55 -10.18 9.62 -2.64
CA ALA A 55 -9.00 8.99 -2.06
C ALA A 55 -8.47 7.88 -2.98
N VAL A 56 -9.35 7.09 -3.59
CA VAL A 56 -9.01 6.09 -4.62
C VAL A 56 -8.26 6.75 -5.77
N SER A 57 -8.80 7.84 -6.33
CA SER A 57 -8.15 8.58 -7.43
C SER A 57 -6.76 9.07 -7.03
N LEU A 58 -6.58 9.55 -5.79
CA LEU A 58 -5.26 9.98 -5.32
C LEU A 58 -4.27 8.80 -5.24
N VAL A 59 -4.69 7.67 -4.69
CA VAL A 59 -3.84 6.47 -4.55
C VAL A 59 -3.47 5.91 -5.92
N VAL A 60 -4.44 5.83 -6.84
CA VAL A 60 -4.21 5.37 -8.23
C VAL A 60 -3.28 6.33 -8.99
N LYS A 61 -3.46 7.65 -8.85
CA LYS A 61 -2.57 8.67 -9.45
C LYS A 61 -1.13 8.56 -8.97
N ASN A 62 -0.90 8.06 -7.75
CA ASN A 62 0.44 7.79 -7.22
C ASN A 62 1.05 6.45 -7.72
N GLY A 63 0.36 5.74 -8.62
CA GLY A 63 0.86 4.52 -9.27
C GLY A 63 0.57 3.25 -8.47
N HIS A 64 -0.50 3.24 -7.68
CA HIS A 64 -0.96 2.07 -6.95
C HIS A 64 -2.22 1.48 -7.59
N GLN A 65 -2.48 0.20 -7.34
CA GLN A 65 -3.63 -0.51 -7.86
C GLN A 65 -4.67 -0.73 -6.75
N ILE A 66 -5.93 -0.41 -7.04
CA ILE A 66 -7.05 -0.65 -6.14
C ILE A 66 -8.06 -1.56 -6.82
N TRP A 67 -8.42 -2.67 -6.15
CA TRP A 67 -9.55 -3.50 -6.50
C TRP A 67 -10.64 -3.34 -5.44
N ILE A 68 -11.88 -3.18 -5.87
CA ILE A 68 -13.03 -2.95 -4.99
C ILE A 68 -14.09 -3.98 -5.33
N GLU A 69 -14.69 -4.57 -4.31
CA GLU A 69 -15.82 -5.48 -4.52
C GLU A 69 -17.05 -4.73 -5.04
N THR A 70 -17.77 -5.36 -5.96
CA THR A 70 -19.02 -4.81 -6.53
C THR A 70 -20.00 -4.47 -5.41
N GLY A 71 -20.50 -3.24 -5.43
CA GLY A 71 -21.46 -2.74 -4.45
C GLY A 71 -20.88 -2.50 -3.05
N ALA A 72 -19.55 -2.46 -2.89
CA ALA A 72 -18.93 -2.16 -1.58
C ALA A 72 -19.26 -0.75 -1.08
N GLY A 73 -19.39 0.22 -1.99
CA GLY A 73 -19.64 1.62 -1.65
C GLY A 73 -21.10 2.02 -1.53
N GLU A 74 -22.05 1.15 -1.89
CA GLU A 74 -23.47 1.51 -2.03
C GLU A 74 -24.04 2.10 -0.74
N LYS A 75 -23.71 1.50 0.41
CA LYS A 75 -24.17 1.96 1.72
C LYS A 75 -23.55 3.31 2.15
N SER A 76 -22.42 3.67 1.56
CA SER A 76 -21.76 4.97 1.72
C SER A 76 -22.21 6.00 0.67
N ASN A 77 -23.21 5.69 -0.15
CA ASN A 77 -23.68 6.50 -1.29
C ASN A 77 -22.64 6.69 -2.40
N PHE A 78 -21.75 5.72 -2.59
CA PHE A 78 -20.82 5.68 -3.72
C PHE A 78 -21.14 4.50 -4.63
N SER A 79 -21.38 4.78 -5.90
CA SER A 79 -21.62 3.76 -6.92
C SER A 79 -20.33 3.12 -7.42
N ASP A 80 -20.43 1.89 -7.92
CA ASP A 80 -19.30 1.22 -8.59
C ASP A 80 -18.75 2.02 -9.78
N LYS A 81 -19.63 2.79 -10.45
CA LYS A 81 -19.22 3.69 -11.54
C LYS A 81 -18.28 4.79 -11.04
N GLU A 82 -18.56 5.39 -9.89
CA GLU A 82 -17.70 6.44 -9.32
C GLU A 82 -16.31 5.89 -8.98
N TYR A 83 -16.23 4.67 -8.45
CA TYR A 83 -14.96 4.00 -8.19
C TYR A 83 -14.20 3.63 -9.46
N ASN A 84 -14.91 3.12 -10.48
CA ASN A 84 -14.32 2.83 -11.78
C ASN A 84 -13.78 4.11 -12.45
N ASP A 85 -14.54 5.19 -12.41
CA ASP A 85 -14.14 6.50 -12.94
C ASP A 85 -12.94 7.10 -12.15
N ALA A 86 -12.82 6.78 -10.86
CA ALA A 86 -11.66 7.11 -10.03
C ALA A 86 -10.42 6.24 -10.31
N GLY A 87 -10.54 5.20 -11.16
CA GLY A 87 -9.44 4.34 -11.58
C GLY A 87 -9.27 3.06 -10.76
N ALA A 88 -10.21 2.74 -9.85
CA ALA A 88 -10.27 1.40 -9.26
C ALA A 88 -10.82 0.38 -10.25
N ARG A 89 -10.47 -0.90 -10.04
CA ARG A 89 -11.09 -2.02 -10.74
C ARG A 89 -12.22 -2.60 -9.89
N ILE A 90 -13.42 -2.67 -10.45
CA ILE A 90 -14.56 -3.32 -9.80
C ILE A 90 -14.48 -4.83 -10.03
N ILE A 91 -14.61 -5.59 -8.95
CA ILE A 91 -14.45 -7.05 -8.91
C ILE A 91 -15.73 -7.67 -8.33
N PRO A 92 -16.35 -8.67 -8.99
CA PRO A 92 -17.61 -9.25 -8.51
C PRO A 92 -17.46 -10.24 -7.37
N SER A 93 -16.26 -10.76 -7.14
CA SER A 93 -15.99 -11.78 -6.12
C SER A 93 -15.14 -11.22 -4.99
N ALA A 94 -15.65 -11.29 -3.75
CA ALA A 94 -14.87 -11.01 -2.55
C ALA A 94 -13.53 -11.77 -2.58
N LYS A 95 -13.55 -13.08 -2.83
CA LYS A 95 -12.35 -13.93 -2.91
C LYS A 95 -11.28 -13.40 -3.86
N GLU A 96 -11.67 -12.80 -4.99
CA GLU A 96 -10.73 -12.18 -5.93
C GLU A 96 -10.14 -10.88 -5.38
N VAL A 97 -10.93 -10.04 -4.70
CA VAL A 97 -10.43 -8.84 -4.01
C VAL A 97 -9.39 -9.20 -2.95
N TYR A 98 -9.64 -10.28 -2.20
CA TYR A 98 -8.70 -10.82 -1.20
C TYR A 98 -7.38 -11.34 -1.80
N THR A 99 -7.20 -11.32 -3.12
CA THR A 99 -5.90 -11.65 -3.74
C THR A 99 -4.88 -10.52 -3.65
N ALA A 100 -5.30 -9.30 -3.28
CA ALA A 100 -4.45 -8.13 -3.14
C ALA A 100 -3.39 -8.26 -2.03
N ASN A 101 -2.30 -7.49 -2.10
CA ASN A 101 -1.24 -7.57 -1.09
C ASN A 101 -1.66 -6.93 0.24
N ILE A 102 -2.51 -5.89 0.16
CA ILE A 102 -3.07 -5.16 1.29
C ILE A 102 -4.58 -5.29 1.21
N ILE A 103 -5.22 -5.75 2.28
CA ILE A 103 -6.67 -5.74 2.45
C ILE A 103 -7.03 -4.62 3.40
N LEU A 104 -7.91 -3.73 2.95
CA LEU A 104 -8.36 -2.57 3.70
C LEU A 104 -9.85 -2.73 4.00
N LYS A 105 -10.20 -2.77 5.29
CA LYS A 105 -11.57 -2.90 5.78
C LYS A 105 -11.87 -1.85 6.85
N ILE A 106 -13.15 -1.71 7.18
CA ILE A 106 -13.60 -0.98 8.35
C ILE A 106 -13.68 -1.93 9.54
N GLU A 107 -14.53 -2.95 9.44
CA GLU A 107 -14.72 -3.93 10.49
C GLU A 107 -13.66 -5.05 10.44
N PRO A 108 -13.42 -5.75 11.56
CA PRO A 108 -12.53 -6.88 11.56
C PRO A 108 -13.07 -7.96 10.61
N PRO A 109 -12.23 -8.62 9.79
CA PRO A 109 -12.69 -9.69 8.92
C PRO A 109 -13.32 -10.82 9.73
N THR A 110 -14.37 -11.40 9.18
CA THR A 110 -15.00 -12.61 9.69
C THR A 110 -14.10 -13.83 9.51
N ASP A 111 -14.45 -14.95 10.14
CA ASP A 111 -13.72 -16.21 9.98
C ASP A 111 -13.69 -16.70 8.51
N GLU A 112 -14.77 -16.46 7.77
CA GLU A 112 -14.85 -16.77 6.35
C GLU A 112 -13.90 -15.87 5.54
N GLU A 113 -13.91 -14.57 5.79
CA GLU A 113 -13.00 -13.62 5.13
C GLU A 113 -11.52 -13.90 5.46
N ILE A 114 -11.22 -14.31 6.69
CA ILE A 114 -9.86 -14.77 7.06
C ILE A 114 -9.45 -15.97 6.21
N SER A 115 -10.39 -16.86 5.86
CA SER A 115 -10.09 -17.99 4.98
C SER A 115 -9.60 -17.55 3.59
N TYR A 116 -10.06 -16.40 3.09
CA TYR A 116 -9.67 -15.82 1.80
C TYR A 116 -8.30 -15.13 1.84
N LEU A 117 -7.83 -14.70 3.03
CA LEU A 117 -6.50 -14.11 3.18
C LEU A 117 -5.40 -15.09 2.75
N LYS A 118 -4.44 -14.58 1.99
CA LYS A 118 -3.23 -15.30 1.57
C LYS A 118 -2.09 -15.09 2.57
N PRO A 119 -1.09 -16.00 2.56
CA PRO A 119 0.05 -15.84 3.44
C PRO A 119 0.83 -14.54 3.21
N ASN A 120 1.28 -13.90 4.30
CA ASN A 120 2.09 -12.67 4.29
C ASN A 120 1.39 -11.43 3.69
N GLN A 121 0.06 -11.38 3.71
CA GLN A 121 -0.70 -10.17 3.38
C GLN A 121 -0.71 -9.16 4.53
N PHE A 122 -0.91 -7.90 4.17
CA PHE A 122 -1.26 -6.86 5.13
C PHE A 122 -2.77 -6.77 5.26
N LEU A 123 -3.27 -6.69 6.50
CA LEU A 123 -4.66 -6.42 6.81
C LEU A 123 -4.72 -5.12 7.61
N ILE A 124 -5.56 -4.18 7.20
CA ILE A 124 -5.77 -2.92 7.90
C ILE A 124 -7.27 -2.79 8.19
N SER A 125 -7.65 -2.77 9.48
CA SER A 125 -9.06 -2.72 9.93
C SER A 125 -9.14 -2.36 11.41
N ALA A 126 -10.32 -1.98 11.92
CA ALA A 126 -10.54 -1.90 13.37
C ALA A 126 -10.61 -3.34 13.93
N LEU A 127 -9.52 -3.87 14.49
CA LEU A 127 -9.48 -5.29 14.89
C LEU A 127 -10.28 -5.58 16.15
N ASN A 128 -10.50 -4.54 16.97
CA ASN A 128 -11.10 -4.60 18.29
C ASN A 128 -10.43 -5.69 19.13
N LEU A 129 -9.11 -5.56 19.33
CA LEU A 129 -8.25 -6.63 19.86
C LEU A 129 -8.79 -7.29 21.15
N VAL A 130 -9.39 -6.49 22.04
CA VAL A 130 -9.92 -6.94 23.34
C VAL A 130 -11.15 -7.83 23.20
N SER A 131 -11.97 -7.63 22.16
CA SER A 131 -13.22 -8.38 21.96
C SER A 131 -13.04 -9.66 21.17
N LYS A 132 -11.84 -9.94 20.65
CA LYS A 132 -11.55 -11.12 19.83
C LYS A 132 -10.95 -12.25 20.67
N GLY A 133 -11.44 -13.47 20.44
CA GLY A 133 -10.93 -14.67 21.12
C GLY A 133 -9.57 -15.11 20.57
N LYS A 134 -8.85 -15.94 21.33
CA LYS A 134 -7.54 -16.50 20.95
C LYS A 134 -7.54 -17.16 19.56
N SER A 135 -8.59 -17.92 19.25
CA SER A 135 -8.74 -18.64 17.98
C SER A 135 -8.75 -17.72 16.75
N TYR A 136 -9.24 -16.49 16.89
CA TYR A 136 -9.23 -15.49 15.82
C TYR A 136 -7.80 -15.12 15.43
N PHE A 137 -6.96 -14.81 16.43
CA PHE A 137 -5.57 -14.45 16.21
C PHE A 137 -4.73 -15.62 15.74
N GLU A 138 -5.00 -16.83 16.22
CA GLU A 138 -4.32 -18.05 15.76
C GLU A 138 -4.46 -18.23 14.23
N LYS A 139 -5.65 -17.97 13.67
CA LYS A 139 -5.88 -18.04 12.22
C LYS A 139 -5.08 -16.99 11.44
N LEU A 140 -4.98 -15.77 11.96
CA LEU A 140 -4.17 -14.71 11.35
C LEU A 140 -2.66 -15.03 11.43
N ILE A 141 -2.22 -15.58 12.56
CA ILE A 141 -0.84 -16.01 12.80
C ILE A 141 -0.46 -17.17 11.88
N GLU A 142 -1.34 -18.16 11.71
CA GLU A 142 -1.12 -19.30 10.79
C GLU A 142 -0.85 -18.81 9.36
N LYS A 143 -1.59 -17.79 8.93
CA LYS A 143 -1.42 -17.14 7.63
C LYS A 143 -0.29 -16.10 7.60
N LYS A 144 0.43 -15.86 8.70
CA LYS A 144 1.50 -14.85 8.78
C LYS A 144 1.02 -13.46 8.31
N VAL A 145 -0.23 -13.12 8.60
CA VAL A 145 -0.81 -11.83 8.22
C VAL A 145 -0.19 -10.74 9.09
N VAL A 146 0.25 -9.65 8.46
CA VAL A 146 0.63 -8.43 9.17
C VAL A 146 -0.64 -7.60 9.35
N ALA A 147 -1.27 -7.74 10.52
CA ALA A 147 -2.50 -7.04 10.84
C ALA A 147 -2.19 -5.72 11.56
N ILE A 148 -2.68 -4.60 11.00
CA ILE A 148 -2.55 -3.25 11.53
C ILE A 148 -3.94 -2.81 11.98
N ALA A 149 -4.09 -2.57 13.27
CA ALA A 149 -5.32 -2.05 13.86
C ALA A 149 -5.41 -0.54 13.65
N TYR A 150 -6.63 0.00 13.49
CA TYR A 150 -6.82 1.46 13.51
C TYR A 150 -6.71 2.03 14.93
N GLU A 151 -7.11 1.23 15.93
CA GLU A 151 -6.97 1.52 17.36
C GLU A 151 -5.56 1.21 17.91
#